data_AF-A0A7S2IPQ9-F1
#
_entry.id   AF-A0A7S2IPQ9-F1
#
_cell.length_a   1.000
_cell.length_b   1.000
_cell.length_c   1.000
_cell.angle_alpha   90.00
_cell.angle_beta   90.00
_cell.angle_gamma   90.00
#
_symmetry.space_group_name_H-M   'P 1'
#
loop_
_entity.id
_entity.type
_entity.pdbx_description
1 polymer ?
#
loop_
_entity_poly.entity_id
_entity_poly.type
_entity_poly.pdbx_seq_one_letter_code
_entity_poly.pdbx_strand_id
1 'polypeptide(L)'
;TASSKDLLSQVSGKDLTKQASSRQVADPADGGEGKEEVRDAVEEVYEVMQEMACFFFNGFDFYSALTGFSGVLSLNNYTQFVEDCRLSDQKSEFFRKSDIDRLFISADTASKQIDAETETDGMNRSKALSVDEFMNCIISLATMRYVMPGELPNIAEALRRLFIVDIKGRCDPSIFLDANAFRRDCCYNEETDAVFRTHEGTLRSLYGELAIKRGPAKRLLTADAFLRLMKRLDLIGIDLTERDVALAFSCSRMVVGMPYSITGQLKNKHLPFEGFLEAICRIAGLKALPTDEEVEASGLKDGGQYLAALKADSPDAYSALVATRSTLWGSPPRQKMSRCVAHLIGIIFYKIEDVTLERHDVDLCPKDIVAFFKGFDDS
;
A
#
# COMPACT_ATOMS: atom_id res chain seq x y z
N THR A 1 -14.16 -14.01 16.14
CA THR A 1 -13.55 -15.29 15.73
C THR A 1 -14.49 -16.20 14.93
N ALA A 2 -15.79 -15.89 14.79
CA ALA A 2 -16.72 -16.66 13.94
C ALA A 2 -16.82 -16.19 12.47
N SER A 3 -16.39 -14.97 12.11
CA SER A 3 -16.79 -14.35 10.83
C SER A 3 -16.02 -14.81 9.58
N SER A 4 -14.76 -15.25 9.69
CA SER A 4 -13.95 -15.63 8.50
C SER A 4 -14.15 -17.08 8.06
N LYS A 5 -14.49 -18.00 8.98
CA LYS A 5 -14.82 -19.39 8.63
C LYS A 5 -16.19 -19.49 7.94
N ASP A 6 -17.14 -18.65 8.33
CA ASP A 6 -18.46 -18.58 7.72
C ASP A 6 -18.42 -18.06 6.27
N LEU A 7 -17.57 -17.06 5.97
CA LEU A 7 -17.40 -16.52 4.61
C LEU A 7 -16.73 -17.53 3.65
N LEU A 8 -15.70 -18.25 4.09
CA LEU A 8 -15.04 -19.30 3.29
C LEU A 8 -15.98 -20.47 3.00
N SER A 9 -16.86 -20.83 3.95
CA SER A 9 -17.87 -21.88 3.75
C SER A 9 -18.95 -21.51 2.71
N GLN A 10 -19.30 -20.22 2.60
CA GLN A 10 -20.34 -19.74 1.70
C GLN A 10 -19.84 -19.56 0.26
N VAL A 11 -18.58 -19.16 0.09
CA VAL A 11 -17.94 -18.99 -1.23
C VAL A 11 -17.49 -20.34 -1.82
N SER A 12 -17.00 -21.27 -0.99
CA SER A 12 -16.54 -22.60 -1.45
C SER A 12 -17.69 -23.55 -1.84
N GLY A 13 -18.90 -23.37 -1.30
CA GLY A 13 -19.97 -24.37 -1.41
C GLY A 13 -20.76 -24.39 -2.73
N LYS A 14 -20.77 -23.30 -3.49
CA LYS A 14 -21.65 -23.15 -4.68
C LYS A 14 -20.92 -23.19 -6.03
N ASP A 15 -19.64 -22.82 -6.10
CA ASP A 15 -18.89 -22.76 -7.37
C ASP A 15 -18.07 -24.03 -7.66
N LEU A 16 -17.55 -24.71 -6.63
CA LEU A 16 -16.79 -25.96 -6.82
C LEU A 16 -17.68 -27.14 -7.25
N THR A 17 -18.96 -27.16 -6.84
CA THR A 17 -19.93 -28.19 -7.23
C THR A 17 -20.38 -28.09 -8.69
N LYS A 18 -20.32 -26.91 -9.31
CA LYS A 18 -20.71 -26.73 -10.72
C LYS A 18 -19.59 -27.04 -11.70
N GLN A 19 -18.33 -26.80 -11.34
CA GLN A 19 -17.19 -27.12 -12.21
C GLN A 19 -16.71 -28.58 -12.12
N ALA A 20 -17.07 -29.30 -11.05
CA ALA A 20 -16.80 -30.74 -10.93
C ALA A 20 -17.83 -31.65 -11.64
N SER A 21 -18.88 -31.10 -12.26
CA SER A 21 -20.04 -31.86 -12.76
C SER A 21 -19.83 -32.58 -14.12
N SER A 22 -18.60 -32.71 -14.61
CA SER A 22 -18.31 -33.38 -15.90
C SER A 22 -17.53 -34.70 -15.80
N ARG A 23 -17.22 -35.20 -14.59
CA ARG A 23 -16.76 -36.59 -14.42
C ARG A 23 -17.48 -37.28 -13.25
N GLN A 24 -18.23 -38.32 -13.64
CA GLN A 24 -18.91 -39.33 -12.82
C GLN A 24 -18.41 -39.45 -11.37
N VAL A 25 -19.25 -39.11 -10.39
CA VAL A 25 -19.26 -39.76 -9.06
C VAL A 25 -20.72 -39.88 -8.60
N ALA A 26 -20.96 -40.98 -7.90
CA ALA A 26 -22.23 -41.62 -7.55
C ALA A 26 -23.13 -40.84 -6.56
N ASP A 27 -24.33 -41.42 -6.40
CA ASP A 27 -25.47 -41.08 -5.55
C ASP A 27 -25.14 -40.43 -4.17
N PRO A 28 -25.94 -39.46 -3.69
CA PRO A 28 -25.72 -38.74 -2.44
C PRO A 28 -26.30 -39.52 -1.26
N ALA A 29 -25.59 -40.55 -0.81
CA ALA A 29 -25.92 -41.28 0.42
C ALA A 29 -24.75 -41.35 1.43
N ASP A 30 -23.68 -40.60 1.19
CA ASP A 30 -22.50 -40.56 2.06
C ASP A 30 -22.26 -39.13 2.58
N GLY A 31 -22.87 -38.82 3.72
CA GLY A 31 -22.99 -37.45 4.24
C GLY A 31 -21.88 -37.02 5.22
N GLY A 32 -20.88 -37.87 5.46
CA GLY A 32 -19.85 -37.69 6.49
C GLY A 32 -18.44 -37.47 5.93
N GLU A 33 -17.91 -38.45 5.18
CA GLU A 33 -16.49 -38.47 4.77
C GLU A 33 -16.14 -37.31 3.83
N GLY A 34 -16.96 -37.05 2.80
CA GLY A 34 -16.71 -35.95 1.87
C GLY A 34 -16.80 -34.53 2.46
N LYS A 35 -17.44 -34.36 3.62
CA LYS A 35 -17.48 -33.05 4.31
C LYS A 35 -16.23 -32.83 5.17
N GLU A 36 -15.69 -33.89 5.75
CA GLU A 36 -14.46 -33.85 6.53
C GLU A 36 -13.25 -33.61 5.62
N GLU A 37 -13.18 -34.31 4.49
CA GLU A 37 -12.13 -34.08 3.47
C GLU A 37 -12.13 -32.64 2.93
N VAL A 38 -13.30 -32.07 2.64
CA VAL A 38 -13.41 -30.67 2.19
C VAL A 38 -12.98 -29.71 3.30
N ARG A 39 -13.32 -29.99 4.55
CA ARG A 39 -12.93 -29.15 5.68
C ARG A 39 -11.42 -29.17 5.90
N ASP A 40 -10.81 -30.34 5.81
CA ASP A 40 -9.36 -30.51 5.96
C ASP A 40 -8.61 -29.78 4.83
N ALA A 41 -9.07 -29.92 3.59
CA ALA A 41 -8.51 -29.17 2.45
C ALA A 41 -8.62 -27.64 2.62
N VAL A 42 -9.72 -27.14 3.19
CA VAL A 42 -9.88 -25.70 3.48
C VAL A 42 -8.93 -25.26 4.60
N GLU A 43 -8.73 -26.07 5.64
CA GLU A 43 -7.79 -25.75 6.73
C GLU A 43 -6.35 -25.75 6.22
N GLU A 44 -5.96 -26.70 5.36
CA GLU A 44 -4.63 -26.71 4.72
C GLU A 44 -4.38 -25.45 3.87
N VAL A 45 -5.37 -25.03 3.06
CA VAL A 45 -5.28 -23.79 2.29
C VAL A 45 -5.15 -22.57 3.22
N TYR A 46 -5.90 -22.56 4.33
CA TYR A 46 -5.84 -21.50 5.32
C TYR A 46 -4.45 -21.40 5.98
N GLU A 47 -3.84 -22.53 6.34
CA GLU A 47 -2.49 -22.59 6.90
C GLU A 47 -1.45 -22.03 5.93
N VAL A 48 -1.53 -22.40 4.64
CA VAL A 48 -0.64 -21.85 3.60
C VAL A 48 -0.82 -20.34 3.46
N MET A 49 -2.06 -19.86 3.46
CA MET A 49 -2.35 -18.43 3.36
C MET A 49 -1.85 -17.66 4.60
N GLN A 50 -1.91 -18.25 5.80
CA GLN A 50 -1.32 -17.66 7.00
C GLN A 50 0.20 -17.57 6.89
N GLU A 51 0.87 -18.64 6.47
CA GLU A 51 2.32 -18.67 6.30
C GLU A 51 2.78 -17.64 5.28
N MET A 52 2.02 -17.46 4.21
CA MET A 52 2.31 -16.51 3.13
C MET A 52 1.71 -15.12 3.34
N ALA A 53 1.07 -14.85 4.48
CA ALA A 53 0.29 -13.63 4.72
C ALA A 53 1.11 -12.35 4.48
N CYS A 54 2.34 -12.29 4.99
CA CYS A 54 3.22 -11.14 4.79
C CYS A 54 3.49 -10.90 3.29
N PHE A 55 3.79 -11.93 2.52
CA PHE A 55 4.04 -11.81 1.08
C PHE A 55 2.78 -11.38 0.33
N PHE A 56 1.63 -11.97 0.68
CA PHE A 56 0.35 -11.67 0.08
C PHE A 56 -0.06 -10.21 0.29
N PHE A 57 -0.08 -9.74 1.54
CA PHE A 57 -0.52 -8.38 1.86
C PHE A 57 0.48 -7.33 1.36
N ASN A 58 1.79 -7.57 1.47
CA ASN A 58 2.79 -6.65 0.95
C ASN A 58 2.71 -6.53 -0.58
N GLY A 59 2.53 -7.67 -1.28
CA GLY A 59 2.30 -7.68 -2.72
C GLY A 59 1.03 -6.92 -3.10
N PHE A 60 -0.09 -7.18 -2.43
CA PHE A 60 -1.34 -6.46 -2.68
C PHE A 60 -1.19 -4.95 -2.49
N ASP A 61 -0.59 -4.50 -1.39
CA ASP A 61 -0.38 -3.08 -1.11
C ASP A 61 0.55 -2.43 -2.12
N PHE A 62 1.61 -3.13 -2.55
CA PHE A 62 2.54 -2.65 -3.56
C PHE A 62 1.87 -2.45 -4.92
N TYR A 63 1.17 -3.48 -5.42
CA TYR A 63 0.50 -3.40 -6.71
C TYR A 63 -0.70 -2.45 -6.68
N SER A 64 -1.38 -2.33 -5.56
CA SER A 64 -2.45 -1.35 -5.39
C SER A 64 -1.93 0.09 -5.47
N ALA A 65 -0.70 0.35 -5.03
CA ALA A 65 -0.09 1.69 -5.01
C ALA A 65 0.48 2.16 -6.37
N LEU A 66 0.58 1.30 -7.39
CA LEU A 66 1.23 1.64 -8.67
C LEU A 66 0.63 2.86 -9.37
N THR A 67 -0.67 3.05 -9.24
CA THR A 67 -1.43 4.14 -9.86
C THR A 67 -2.00 5.11 -8.82
N GLY A 68 -1.36 5.19 -7.65
CA GLY A 68 -1.84 5.91 -6.47
C GLY A 68 -2.52 5.00 -5.45
N PHE A 69 -2.96 5.58 -4.33
CA PHE A 69 -3.63 4.80 -3.27
C PHE A 69 -5.12 4.67 -3.53
N SER A 70 -5.60 3.44 -3.68
CA SER A 70 -7.02 3.13 -3.85
C SER A 70 -7.55 2.11 -2.84
N GLY A 71 -6.65 1.41 -2.13
CA GLY A 71 -7.01 0.25 -1.30
C GLY A 71 -7.65 -0.91 -2.09
N VAL A 72 -7.56 -0.87 -3.43
CA VAL A 72 -8.10 -1.85 -4.37
C VAL A 72 -7.14 -2.03 -5.54
N LEU A 73 -7.14 -3.21 -6.15
CA LEU A 73 -6.25 -3.54 -7.25
C LEU A 73 -6.97 -3.38 -8.60
N SER A 74 -6.64 -2.33 -9.35
CA SER A 74 -7.20 -2.12 -10.69
C SER A 74 -6.79 -3.23 -11.67
N LEU A 75 -7.52 -3.40 -12.78
CA LEU A 75 -7.17 -4.39 -13.81
C LEU A 75 -5.77 -4.16 -14.40
N ASN A 76 -5.36 -2.90 -14.56
CA ASN A 76 -4.03 -2.57 -15.07
C ASN A 76 -2.95 -3.03 -14.09
N ASN A 77 -3.16 -2.80 -12.79
CA ASN A 77 -2.19 -3.18 -11.76
C ASN A 77 -2.15 -4.70 -11.54
N TYR A 78 -3.31 -5.36 -11.65
CA TYR A 78 -3.38 -6.82 -11.65
C TYR A 78 -2.66 -7.43 -12.86
N THR A 79 -2.84 -6.85 -14.05
CA THR A 79 -2.08 -7.26 -15.25
C THR A 79 -0.58 -7.10 -15.03
N GLN A 80 -0.12 -5.99 -14.42
CA GLN A 80 1.29 -5.78 -14.09
C GLN A 80 1.80 -6.86 -13.12
N PHE A 81 1.04 -7.20 -12.07
CA PHE A 81 1.37 -8.30 -11.16
C PHE A 81 1.56 -9.63 -11.89
N VAL A 82 0.63 -9.97 -12.80
CA VAL A 82 0.69 -11.19 -13.62
C VAL A 82 1.93 -11.20 -14.51
N GLU A 83 2.29 -10.06 -15.09
CA GLU A 83 3.47 -9.92 -15.95
C GLU A 83 4.79 -10.03 -15.17
N ASP A 84 4.91 -9.33 -14.04
CA ASP A 84 6.09 -9.36 -13.18
C ASP A 84 6.36 -10.78 -12.63
N CYS A 85 5.29 -11.45 -12.19
CA CYS A 85 5.36 -12.83 -11.71
C CYS A 85 5.42 -13.86 -12.85
N ARG A 86 5.31 -13.43 -14.11
CA ARG A 86 5.23 -14.30 -15.31
C ARG A 86 4.17 -15.39 -15.16
N LEU A 87 3.00 -15.02 -14.67
CA LEU A 87 1.88 -15.90 -14.37
C LEU A 87 1.00 -16.14 -15.58
N SER A 88 1.52 -16.12 -16.80
CA SER A 88 0.75 -16.50 -17.98
C SER A 88 1.61 -17.33 -18.94
N ASP A 89 0.99 -18.33 -19.56
CA ASP A 89 1.58 -19.13 -20.62
C ASP A 89 0.59 -19.25 -21.78
N GLN A 90 0.95 -18.69 -22.93
CA GLN A 90 0.11 -18.73 -24.13
C GLN A 90 -0.12 -20.16 -24.64
N LYS A 91 0.76 -21.10 -24.31
CA LYS A 91 0.63 -22.51 -24.71
C LYS A 91 -0.23 -23.32 -23.76
N SER A 92 -0.49 -22.81 -22.55
CA SER A 92 -1.35 -23.48 -21.58
C SER A 92 -2.80 -23.52 -22.08
N GLU A 93 -3.53 -24.57 -21.74
CA GLU A 93 -4.97 -24.69 -22.00
C GLU A 93 -5.79 -23.86 -21.00
N PHE A 94 -5.31 -23.72 -19.76
CA PHE A 94 -6.06 -23.15 -18.63
C PHE A 94 -5.40 -21.90 -18.03
N PHE A 95 -4.25 -21.45 -18.55
CA PHE A 95 -3.42 -20.44 -17.90
C PHE A 95 -2.90 -19.38 -18.88
N ARG A 96 -3.73 -18.98 -19.86
CA ARG A 96 -3.40 -17.91 -20.81
C ARG A 96 -3.73 -16.56 -20.19
N LYS A 97 -3.14 -15.49 -20.74
CA LYS A 97 -3.46 -14.11 -20.36
C LYS A 97 -4.97 -13.82 -20.41
N SER A 98 -5.67 -14.31 -21.43
CA SER A 98 -7.13 -14.16 -21.55
C SER A 98 -7.92 -14.84 -20.44
N ASP A 99 -7.42 -15.97 -19.91
CA ASP A 99 -8.11 -16.70 -18.85
C ASP A 99 -7.93 -16.00 -17.51
N ILE A 100 -6.76 -15.39 -17.30
CA ILE A 100 -6.43 -14.61 -16.12
C ILE A 100 -7.20 -13.28 -16.08
N ASP A 101 -7.38 -12.64 -17.24
CA ASP A 101 -8.23 -11.45 -17.35
C ASP A 101 -9.70 -11.79 -17.05
N ARG A 102 -10.18 -12.95 -17.53
CA ARG A 102 -11.54 -13.44 -17.20
C ARG A 102 -11.69 -13.75 -15.71
N LEU A 103 -10.64 -14.29 -15.08
CA LEU A 103 -10.64 -14.54 -13.64
C LEU A 103 -10.81 -13.24 -12.84
N PHE A 104 -10.11 -12.16 -13.21
CA PHE A 104 -10.30 -10.84 -12.61
C PHE A 104 -11.75 -10.38 -12.74
N ILE A 105 -12.32 -10.44 -13.95
CA ILE A 105 -13.68 -9.98 -14.23
C ILE A 105 -14.70 -10.80 -13.42
N SER A 106 -14.49 -12.12 -13.34
CA SER A 106 -15.33 -13.03 -12.58
C SER A 106 -15.31 -12.68 -11.08
N ALA A 107 -14.13 -12.46 -10.51
CA ALA A 107 -13.99 -12.10 -9.09
C ALA A 107 -14.65 -10.77 -8.76
N ASP A 108 -14.43 -9.73 -9.57
CA ASP A 108 -15.09 -8.40 -9.41
C ASP A 108 -16.62 -8.49 -9.54
N THR A 109 -17.12 -9.34 -10.46
CA THR A 109 -18.57 -9.49 -10.69
C THR A 109 -19.27 -10.27 -9.57
N ALA A 110 -18.64 -11.34 -9.07
CA ALA A 110 -19.23 -12.19 -8.03
C ALA A 110 -19.52 -11.40 -6.74
N SER A 111 -18.59 -10.56 -6.30
CA SER A 111 -18.79 -9.71 -5.12
C SER A 111 -19.92 -8.69 -5.29
N LYS A 112 -20.09 -8.14 -6.50
CA LYS A 112 -21.16 -7.17 -6.79
C LYS A 112 -22.56 -7.79 -6.75
N GLN A 113 -22.68 -9.07 -7.10
CA GLN A 113 -23.95 -9.80 -6.99
C GLN A 113 -24.33 -10.00 -5.52
N ILE A 114 -23.34 -10.33 -4.67
CA ILE A 114 -23.55 -10.46 -3.22
C ILE A 114 -23.98 -9.12 -2.61
N ASP A 115 -23.28 -8.03 -2.93
CA ASP A 115 -23.59 -6.69 -2.41
C ASP A 115 -24.97 -6.17 -2.88
N ALA A 116 -25.38 -6.52 -4.10
CA ALA A 116 -26.71 -6.17 -4.63
C ALA A 116 -27.85 -6.93 -3.92
N GLU A 117 -27.59 -8.13 -3.43
CA GLU A 117 -28.57 -8.94 -2.67
C GLU A 117 -28.68 -8.48 -1.20
N THR A 118 -27.69 -7.77 -0.65
CA THR A 118 -27.65 -7.40 0.78
C THR A 118 -28.11 -5.98 1.13
N GLU A 119 -28.71 -5.20 0.21
CA GLU A 119 -29.20 -3.81 0.44
C GLU A 119 -28.18 -2.86 1.11
N THR A 120 -26.88 -3.17 1.06
CA THR A 120 -25.83 -2.36 1.70
C THR A 120 -25.14 -1.49 0.67
N ASP A 121 -25.52 -0.21 0.67
CA ASP A 121 -24.89 0.96 0.02
C ASP A 121 -24.42 0.78 -1.43
N GLY A 122 -25.14 1.43 -2.35
CA GLY A 122 -24.85 1.51 -3.79
C GLY A 122 -23.59 2.31 -4.16
N MET A 123 -22.46 1.99 -3.53
CA MET A 123 -21.16 2.46 -3.96
C MET A 123 -20.70 1.53 -5.08
N ASN A 124 -20.93 1.97 -6.31
CA ASN A 124 -20.46 1.31 -7.53
C ASN A 124 -18.94 1.08 -7.39
N ARG A 125 -18.53 -0.12 -6.94
CA ARG A 125 -17.11 -0.46 -6.81
C ARG A 125 -16.53 -0.39 -8.22
N SER A 126 -15.62 0.57 -8.41
CA SER A 126 -14.76 0.68 -9.60
C SER A 126 -14.27 -0.71 -10.01
N LYS A 127 -14.10 -0.97 -11.31
CA LYS A 127 -13.55 -2.22 -11.87
C LYS A 127 -12.16 -2.55 -11.27
N ALA A 128 -12.12 -3.11 -10.07
CA ALA A 128 -10.93 -3.24 -9.23
C ALA A 128 -11.20 -4.26 -8.12
N LEU A 129 -10.19 -5.05 -7.78
CA LEU A 129 -10.30 -6.10 -6.77
C LEU A 129 -10.08 -5.56 -5.36
N SER A 130 -10.94 -5.93 -4.44
CA SER A 130 -10.64 -5.92 -3.01
C SER A 130 -9.57 -6.96 -2.65
N VAL A 131 -9.07 -6.91 -1.41
CA VAL A 131 -8.07 -7.87 -0.93
C VAL A 131 -8.58 -9.31 -0.96
N ASP A 132 -9.87 -9.55 -0.72
CA ASP A 132 -10.47 -10.89 -0.77
C ASP A 132 -10.65 -11.40 -2.18
N GLU A 133 -11.08 -10.51 -3.08
CA GLU A 133 -11.18 -10.82 -4.49
C GLU A 133 -9.80 -11.18 -5.05
N PHE A 134 -8.77 -10.44 -4.66
CA PHE A 134 -7.40 -10.78 -5.01
C PHE A 134 -6.96 -12.11 -4.40
N MET A 135 -7.31 -12.41 -3.15
CA MET A 135 -7.05 -13.72 -2.54
C MET A 135 -7.69 -14.86 -3.34
N ASN A 136 -8.95 -14.72 -3.72
CA ASN A 136 -9.67 -15.68 -4.55
C ASN A 136 -9.00 -15.85 -5.93
N CYS A 137 -8.52 -14.76 -6.52
CA CYS A 137 -7.73 -14.83 -7.75
C CYS A 137 -6.44 -15.64 -7.54
N ILE A 138 -5.68 -15.44 -6.45
CA ILE A 138 -4.46 -16.20 -6.18
C ILE A 138 -4.73 -17.70 -6.03
N ILE A 139 -5.77 -18.07 -5.28
CA ILE A 139 -6.18 -19.48 -5.10
C ILE A 139 -6.58 -20.10 -6.45
N SER A 140 -7.35 -19.36 -7.24
CA SER A 140 -7.77 -19.80 -8.58
C SER A 140 -6.59 -19.93 -9.54
N LEU A 141 -5.63 -19.00 -9.50
CA LEU A 141 -4.40 -19.05 -10.31
C LEU A 141 -3.57 -20.30 -9.98
N ALA A 142 -3.39 -20.62 -8.69
CA ALA A 142 -2.69 -21.83 -8.28
C ALA A 142 -3.40 -23.09 -8.80
N THR A 143 -4.72 -23.12 -8.70
CA THR A 143 -5.57 -24.23 -9.16
C THR A 143 -5.47 -24.40 -10.68
N MET A 144 -5.65 -23.32 -11.44
CA MET A 144 -5.57 -23.31 -12.91
C MET A 144 -4.18 -23.69 -13.42
N ARG A 145 -3.12 -23.27 -12.72
CA ARG A 145 -1.74 -23.53 -13.12
C ARG A 145 -1.27 -24.95 -12.83
N TYR A 146 -1.60 -25.48 -11.66
CA TYR A 146 -0.96 -26.70 -11.16
C TYR A 146 -1.93 -27.86 -10.92
N VAL A 147 -3.16 -27.59 -10.50
CA VAL A 147 -4.12 -28.64 -10.12
C VAL A 147 -4.91 -29.12 -11.34
N MET A 148 -5.48 -28.21 -12.14
CA MET A 148 -6.26 -28.57 -13.32
C MET A 148 -5.47 -29.39 -14.36
N PRO A 149 -4.18 -29.08 -14.64
CA PRO A 149 -3.36 -29.92 -15.51
C PRO A 149 -2.90 -31.25 -14.86
N GLY A 150 -3.12 -31.44 -13.56
CA GLY A 150 -2.70 -32.61 -12.80
C GLY A 150 -1.21 -32.61 -12.40
N GLU A 151 -0.53 -31.46 -12.40
CA GLU A 151 0.88 -31.36 -11.97
C GLU A 151 1.04 -31.52 -10.46
N LEU A 152 0.08 -31.02 -9.68
CA LEU A 152 0.05 -31.13 -8.23
C LEU A 152 -1.31 -31.65 -7.75
N PRO A 153 -1.34 -32.45 -6.66
CA PRO A 153 -2.53 -33.18 -6.24
C PRO A 153 -3.58 -32.32 -5.53
N ASN A 154 -3.19 -31.21 -4.92
CA ASN A 154 -4.09 -30.38 -4.11
C ASN A 154 -3.74 -28.88 -4.22
N ILE A 155 -4.68 -28.04 -3.75
CA ILE A 155 -4.60 -26.58 -3.82
C ILE A 155 -3.53 -26.03 -2.87
N ALA A 156 -3.33 -26.62 -1.68
CA ALA A 156 -2.36 -26.15 -0.70
C ALA A 156 -0.92 -26.22 -1.24
N GLU A 157 -0.52 -27.35 -1.82
CA GLU A 157 0.78 -27.52 -2.48
C GLU A 157 0.92 -26.60 -3.71
N ALA A 158 -0.15 -26.44 -4.49
CA ALA A 158 -0.17 -25.51 -5.62
C ALA A 158 0.04 -24.05 -5.19
N LEU A 159 -0.58 -23.63 -4.09
CA LEU A 159 -0.42 -22.29 -3.50
C LEU A 159 1.00 -22.09 -2.99
N ARG A 160 1.56 -23.05 -2.25
CA ARG A 160 2.96 -23.00 -1.77
C ARG A 160 3.91 -22.81 -2.95
N ARG A 161 3.74 -23.60 -4.01
CA ARG A 161 4.55 -23.49 -5.23
C ARG A 161 4.37 -22.15 -5.92
N LEU A 162 3.14 -21.67 -6.08
CA LEU A 162 2.84 -20.37 -6.69
C LEU A 162 3.54 -19.23 -5.93
N PHE A 163 3.39 -19.18 -4.60
CA PHE A 163 4.00 -18.13 -3.78
C PHE A 163 5.53 -18.19 -3.79
N ILE A 164 6.12 -19.36 -3.59
CA ILE A 164 7.57 -19.48 -3.42
C ILE A 164 8.30 -19.38 -4.76
N VAL A 165 7.83 -20.10 -5.79
CA VAL A 165 8.54 -20.25 -7.05
C VAL A 165 8.17 -19.15 -8.05
N ASP A 166 6.87 -18.90 -8.25
CA ASP A 166 6.44 -17.98 -9.30
C ASP A 166 6.36 -16.53 -8.82
N ILE A 167 5.87 -16.27 -7.61
CA ILE A 167 5.74 -14.91 -7.08
C ILE A 167 7.08 -14.47 -6.47
N LYS A 168 7.48 -15.04 -5.33
CA LYS A 168 8.69 -14.66 -4.60
C LYS A 168 9.97 -14.88 -5.41
N GLY A 169 10.02 -15.95 -6.21
CA GLY A 169 11.18 -16.28 -7.03
C GLY A 169 11.37 -15.38 -8.26
N ARG A 170 10.39 -14.55 -8.63
CA ARG A 170 10.44 -13.73 -9.86
C ARG A 170 10.23 -12.23 -9.63
N CYS A 171 9.49 -11.86 -8.60
CA CYS A 171 9.29 -10.47 -8.21
C CYS A 171 10.55 -9.86 -7.59
N ASP A 172 10.67 -8.53 -7.70
CA ASP A 172 11.69 -7.78 -6.98
C ASP A 172 11.50 -7.93 -5.45
N PRO A 173 12.53 -8.27 -4.67
CA PRO A 173 12.42 -8.42 -3.22
C PRO A 173 11.89 -7.19 -2.48
N SER A 174 12.09 -5.98 -3.04
CA SER A 174 11.57 -4.72 -2.49
C SER A 174 10.04 -4.64 -2.45
N ILE A 175 9.33 -5.53 -3.16
CA ILE A 175 7.87 -5.66 -3.10
C ILE A 175 7.41 -6.19 -1.75
N PHE A 176 8.20 -7.06 -1.11
CA PHE A 176 7.79 -7.84 0.05
C PHE A 176 8.38 -7.34 1.37
N LEU A 177 8.80 -6.08 1.42
CA LEU A 177 9.44 -5.50 2.60
C LEU A 177 8.53 -5.54 3.82
N ASP A 178 9.09 -5.94 4.95
CA ASP A 178 8.38 -5.87 6.23
C ASP A 178 8.26 -4.42 6.69
N ALA A 179 7.04 -3.87 6.62
CA ALA A 179 6.75 -2.53 7.11
C ALA A 179 7.12 -2.36 8.60
N ASN A 180 7.05 -3.43 9.41
CA ASN A 180 7.43 -3.40 10.82
C ASN A 180 8.95 -3.40 11.02
N ALA A 181 9.73 -3.99 10.12
CA ALA A 181 11.19 -3.85 10.15
C ALA A 181 11.58 -2.37 9.99
N PHE A 182 11.01 -1.69 8.99
CA PHE A 182 11.22 -0.25 8.83
C PHE A 182 10.79 0.54 10.08
N ARG A 183 9.65 0.21 10.69
CA ARG A 183 9.22 0.88 11.93
C ARG A 183 10.23 0.74 13.04
N ARG A 184 10.72 -0.47 13.31
CA ARG A 184 11.70 -0.73 14.39
C ARG A 184 13.03 -0.04 14.10
N ASP A 185 13.50 -0.13 12.87
CA ASP A 185 14.88 0.24 12.52
C ASP A 185 15.01 1.74 12.20
N CYS A 186 13.95 2.37 11.68
CA CYS A 186 14.00 3.75 11.18
C CYS A 186 13.09 4.73 11.95
N CYS A 187 11.87 4.32 12.32
CA CYS A 187 10.86 5.26 12.86
C CYS A 187 10.84 5.30 14.39
N TYR A 188 10.67 4.15 15.04
CA TYR A 188 10.38 4.02 16.46
C TYR A 188 11.67 3.85 17.26
N ASN A 189 12.55 4.83 17.13
CA ASN A 189 13.77 4.97 17.91
C ASN A 189 13.85 6.36 18.53
N GLU A 190 14.64 6.50 19.60
CA GLU A 190 14.71 7.71 20.42
C GLU A 190 15.18 8.94 19.62
N GLU A 191 16.05 8.73 18.64
CA GLU A 191 16.68 9.80 17.88
C GLU A 191 15.73 10.40 16.85
N THR A 192 14.97 9.57 16.14
CA THR A 192 13.91 10.02 15.23
C THR A 192 12.76 10.65 16.02
N ASP A 193 12.38 10.04 17.16
CA ASP A 193 11.33 10.57 18.04
C ASP A 193 11.69 11.94 18.63
N ALA A 194 12.95 12.15 19.03
CA ALA A 194 13.42 13.44 19.52
C ALA A 194 13.19 14.56 18.49
N VAL A 195 13.45 14.30 17.21
CA VAL A 195 13.20 15.27 16.13
C VAL A 195 11.72 15.58 16.00
N PHE A 196 10.85 14.57 16.04
CA PHE A 196 9.40 14.81 15.97
C PHE A 196 8.86 15.56 17.19
N ARG A 197 9.34 15.25 18.40
CA ARG A 197 8.92 15.95 19.62
C ARG A 197 9.26 17.43 19.58
N THR A 198 10.43 17.80 19.06
CA THR A 198 10.82 19.20 18.89
C THR A 198 9.80 19.99 18.06
N HIS A 199 9.17 19.35 17.07
CA HIS A 199 8.25 20.01 16.13
C HIS A 199 6.79 19.55 16.26
N GLU A 200 6.44 18.86 17.35
CA GLU A 200 5.16 18.15 17.48
C GLU A 200 3.97 19.10 17.35
N GLY A 201 4.03 20.28 17.98
CA GLY A 201 2.96 21.29 17.93
C GLY A 201 2.64 21.70 16.49
N THR A 202 3.68 22.05 15.74
CA THR A 202 3.58 22.46 14.33
C THR A 202 3.06 21.33 13.44
N LEU A 203 3.59 20.12 13.61
CA LEU A 203 3.16 18.94 12.85
C LEU A 203 1.71 18.55 13.15
N ARG A 204 1.26 18.71 14.40
CA ARG A 204 -0.16 18.50 14.76
C ARG A 204 -1.07 19.55 14.15
N SER A 205 -0.65 20.80 14.07
CA SER A 205 -1.41 21.85 13.37
C SER A 205 -1.51 21.56 11.88
N LEU A 206 -0.40 21.18 11.25
CA LEU A 206 -0.34 20.75 9.84
C LEU A 206 -1.29 19.57 9.57
N TYR A 207 -1.17 18.51 10.37
CA TYR A 207 -2.06 17.35 10.29
C TYR A 207 -3.52 17.73 10.52
N GLY A 208 -3.76 18.62 11.48
CA GLY A 208 -5.09 19.11 11.82
C GLY A 208 -5.79 19.76 10.63
N GLU A 209 -5.07 20.47 9.77
CA GLU A 209 -5.61 21.06 8.54
C GLU A 209 -5.93 20.04 7.45
N LEU A 210 -5.12 19.01 7.33
CA LEU A 210 -5.31 17.96 6.32
C LEU A 210 -6.35 16.90 6.71
N ALA A 211 -6.52 16.66 8.01
CA ALA A 211 -7.36 15.60 8.51
C ALA A 211 -8.85 15.93 8.33
N ILE A 212 -9.64 14.88 8.10
CA ILE A 212 -11.09 14.98 7.93
C ILE A 212 -11.71 15.65 9.17
N LYS A 213 -12.48 16.72 8.95
CA LYS A 213 -13.03 17.53 10.05
C LYS A 213 -14.34 16.98 10.62
N ARG A 214 -15.10 16.18 9.85
CA ARG A 214 -16.46 15.72 10.16
C ARG A 214 -16.70 14.25 9.80
N GLY A 215 -17.72 13.65 10.39
CA GLY A 215 -18.13 12.27 10.07
C GLY A 215 -17.30 11.20 10.80
N PRO A 216 -17.48 9.92 10.42
CA PRO A 216 -16.90 8.77 11.14
C PRO A 216 -15.37 8.70 10.99
N ALA A 217 -14.81 9.28 9.94
CA ALA A 217 -13.37 9.35 9.69
C ALA A 217 -12.70 10.61 10.31
N LYS A 218 -13.39 11.32 11.20
CA LYS A 218 -12.91 12.57 11.80
C LYS A 218 -11.52 12.38 12.45
N ARG A 219 -10.62 13.34 12.21
CA ARG A 219 -9.20 13.34 12.62
C ARG A 219 -8.36 12.24 11.97
N LEU A 220 -8.78 11.72 10.83
CA LEU A 220 -7.97 10.81 10.02
C LEU A 220 -7.61 11.49 8.69
N LEU A 221 -6.44 11.13 8.16
CA LEU A 221 -5.90 11.67 6.93
C LEU A 221 -6.15 10.70 5.76
N THR A 222 -6.70 11.21 4.66
CA THR A 222 -6.88 10.44 3.42
C THR A 222 -5.59 10.41 2.61
N ALA A 223 -5.43 9.40 1.75
CA ALA A 223 -4.30 9.34 0.84
C ALA A 223 -4.31 10.46 -0.19
N ASP A 224 -5.49 10.89 -0.64
CA ASP A 224 -5.64 12.03 -1.53
C ASP A 224 -5.11 13.33 -0.90
N ALA A 225 -5.53 13.64 0.33
CA ALA A 225 -5.05 14.83 1.04
C ALA A 225 -3.54 14.77 1.29
N PHE A 226 -3.01 13.57 1.61
CA PHE A 226 -1.56 13.38 1.76
C PHE A 226 -0.80 13.57 0.45
N LEU A 227 -1.29 13.04 -0.67
CA LEU A 227 -0.68 13.24 -2.00
C LEU A 227 -0.73 14.71 -2.42
N ARG A 228 -1.86 15.39 -2.22
CA ARG A 228 -2.00 16.83 -2.50
C ARG A 228 -1.06 17.67 -1.64
N LEU A 229 -0.83 17.30 -0.39
CA LEU A 229 0.21 17.92 0.44
C LEU A 229 1.59 17.78 -0.21
N MET A 230 1.99 16.55 -0.57
CA MET A 230 3.31 16.31 -1.18
C MET A 230 3.50 17.11 -2.48
N LYS A 231 2.44 17.22 -3.30
CA LYS A 231 2.42 18.06 -4.52
C LYS A 231 2.57 19.53 -4.20
N ARG A 232 1.81 20.06 -3.24
CA ARG A 232 1.84 21.48 -2.86
C ARG A 232 3.17 21.91 -2.24
N LEU A 233 3.86 20.97 -1.59
CA LEU A 233 5.22 21.18 -1.06
C LEU A 233 6.32 21.08 -2.13
N ASP A 234 6.00 20.80 -3.39
CA ASP A 234 6.97 20.57 -4.48
C ASP A 234 7.97 19.44 -4.14
N LEU A 235 7.50 18.40 -3.42
CA LEU A 235 8.34 17.27 -3.02
C LEU A 235 8.38 16.16 -4.08
N ILE A 236 7.38 16.09 -4.94
CA ILE A 236 7.30 15.06 -5.99
C ILE A 236 8.21 15.45 -7.16
N GLY A 237 9.09 14.53 -7.55
CA GLY A 237 10.10 14.76 -8.57
C GLY A 237 10.75 13.45 -9.03
N ILE A 238 11.96 13.56 -9.61
CA ILE A 238 12.71 12.41 -10.12
C ILE A 238 13.11 11.44 -8.98
N ASP A 239 13.36 11.96 -7.79
CA ASP A 239 13.78 11.20 -6.62
C ASP A 239 12.63 10.73 -5.72
N LEU A 240 11.42 11.26 -5.91
CA LEU A 240 10.24 10.88 -5.15
C LEU A 240 9.02 10.95 -6.05
N THR A 241 8.48 9.79 -6.43
CA THR A 241 7.33 9.70 -7.34
C THR A 241 6.01 9.67 -6.59
N GLU A 242 4.88 9.90 -7.29
CA GLU A 242 3.53 9.74 -6.69
C GLU A 242 3.31 8.31 -6.17
N ARG A 243 3.92 7.31 -6.83
CA ARG A 243 3.90 5.91 -6.40
C ARG A 243 4.62 5.74 -5.06
N ASP A 244 5.77 6.37 -4.87
CA ASP A 244 6.51 6.31 -3.61
C ASP A 244 5.70 6.93 -2.47
N VAL A 245 4.99 8.02 -2.75
CA VAL A 245 4.06 8.64 -1.79
C VAL A 245 2.90 7.70 -1.45
N ALA A 246 2.31 7.03 -2.45
CA ALA A 246 1.25 6.06 -2.22
C ALA A 246 1.72 4.85 -1.42
N LEU A 247 2.92 4.33 -1.68
CA LEU A 247 3.55 3.26 -0.90
C LEU A 247 3.85 3.71 0.53
N ALA A 248 4.40 4.92 0.72
CA ALA A 248 4.63 5.50 2.03
C ALA A 248 3.34 5.61 2.84
N PHE A 249 2.23 6.00 2.22
CA PHE A 249 0.92 6.00 2.84
C PHE A 249 0.45 4.58 3.18
N SER A 250 0.44 3.66 2.21
CA SER A 250 -0.02 2.28 2.38
C SER A 250 0.68 1.58 3.54
N CYS A 251 2.02 1.65 3.55
CA CYS A 251 2.85 0.99 4.54
C CYS A 251 2.80 1.64 5.92
N SER A 252 2.26 2.85 6.06
CA SER A 252 2.11 3.57 7.34
C SER A 252 0.75 3.39 8.01
N ARG A 253 -0.17 2.66 7.36
CA ARG A 253 -1.47 2.32 7.95
C ARG A 253 -1.33 1.30 9.07
N MET A 254 -2.29 1.35 9.98
CA MET A 254 -2.48 0.27 10.96
C MET A 254 -3.10 -0.95 10.28
N VAL A 255 -2.46 -2.10 10.40
CA VAL A 255 -3.07 -3.39 10.05
C VAL A 255 -4.22 -3.67 11.02
N VAL A 256 -5.39 -4.06 10.49
CA VAL A 256 -6.57 -4.39 11.30
C VAL A 256 -6.95 -5.86 11.15
N GLY A 257 -7.23 -6.52 12.27
CA GLY A 257 -7.66 -7.93 12.26
C GLY A 257 -9.08 -8.16 11.71
N MET A 258 -9.91 -7.12 11.60
CA MET A 258 -11.26 -7.20 11.04
C MET A 258 -11.49 -6.08 10.01
N PRO A 259 -10.98 -6.24 8.78
CA PRO A 259 -11.00 -5.19 7.75
C PRO A 259 -12.41 -4.78 7.30
N TYR A 260 -13.42 -5.66 7.40
CA TYR A 260 -14.81 -5.35 6.99
C TYR A 260 -15.61 -4.58 8.02
N SER A 261 -15.18 -4.57 9.29
CA SER A 261 -15.85 -3.77 10.30
C SER A 261 -15.78 -2.29 9.92
N ILE A 262 -16.78 -1.49 10.27
CA ILE A 262 -16.79 -0.04 10.00
C ILE A 262 -15.48 0.60 10.48
N THR A 263 -15.04 0.26 11.70
CA THR A 263 -13.77 0.73 12.27
C THR A 263 -12.55 0.22 11.50
N GLY A 264 -12.57 -1.03 11.04
CA GLY A 264 -11.50 -1.63 10.23
C GLY A 264 -11.34 -0.93 8.88
N GLN A 265 -12.44 -0.69 8.18
CA GLN A 265 -12.44 0.03 6.91
C GLN A 265 -11.87 1.45 7.05
N LEU A 266 -12.25 2.15 8.12
CA LEU A 266 -11.72 3.49 8.40
C LEU A 266 -10.20 3.46 8.59
N LYS A 267 -9.69 2.56 9.43
CA LYS A 267 -8.25 2.40 9.68
C LYS A 267 -7.46 1.94 8.46
N ASN A 268 -8.08 1.13 7.59
CA ASN A 268 -7.47 0.67 6.35
C ASN A 268 -7.42 1.74 5.25
N LYS A 269 -8.24 2.79 5.32
CA LYS A 269 -8.29 3.83 4.27
C LYS A 269 -7.60 5.13 4.67
N HIS A 270 -7.23 5.27 5.94
CA HIS A 270 -6.75 6.54 6.48
C HIS A 270 -5.57 6.36 7.44
N LEU A 271 -4.82 7.44 7.62
CA LEU A 271 -3.76 7.50 8.62
C LEU A 271 -4.20 8.29 9.86
N PRO A 272 -3.98 7.76 11.08
CA PRO A 272 -3.93 8.59 12.28
C PRO A 272 -2.67 9.48 12.26
N PHE A 273 -2.50 10.35 13.26
CA PHE A 273 -1.35 11.25 13.33
C PHE A 273 -0.01 10.49 13.35
N GLU A 274 0.07 9.40 14.10
CA GLU A 274 1.27 8.56 14.19
C GLU A 274 1.60 7.91 12.83
N GLY A 275 0.58 7.51 12.07
CA GLY A 275 0.74 7.01 10.71
C GLY A 275 1.21 8.11 9.74
N PHE A 276 0.78 9.36 9.94
CA PHE A 276 1.31 10.49 9.17
C PHE A 276 2.80 10.73 9.47
N LEU A 277 3.22 10.68 10.74
CA LEU A 277 4.65 10.79 11.08
C LEU A 277 5.48 9.67 10.47
N GLU A 278 4.99 8.43 10.49
CA GLU A 278 5.64 7.30 9.83
C GLU A 278 5.76 7.51 8.32
N ALA A 279 4.71 8.03 7.67
CA ALA A 279 4.75 8.34 6.25
C ALA A 279 5.81 9.41 5.96
N ILE A 280 5.93 10.45 6.80
CA ILE A 280 7.01 11.45 6.71
C ILE A 280 8.39 10.80 6.83
N CYS A 281 8.61 9.86 7.75
CA CYS A 281 9.87 9.10 7.83
C CYS A 281 10.18 8.35 6.53
N ARG A 282 9.17 7.68 5.94
CA ARG A 282 9.35 6.94 4.69
C ARG A 282 9.74 7.88 3.55
N ILE A 283 9.07 9.02 3.41
CA ILE A 283 9.42 10.04 2.42
C ILE A 283 10.84 10.58 2.67
N ALA A 284 11.22 10.83 3.92
CA ALA A 284 12.54 11.33 4.28
C ALA A 284 13.65 10.34 3.90
N GLY A 285 13.39 9.04 4.02
CA GLY A 285 14.32 8.01 3.58
C GLY A 285 14.51 7.92 2.07
N LEU A 286 13.52 8.41 1.29
CA LEU A 286 13.52 8.32 -0.17
C LEU A 286 14.02 9.58 -0.88
N LYS A 287 13.73 10.75 -0.30
CA LYS A 287 14.06 12.04 -0.90
C LYS A 287 15.58 12.25 -0.93
N ALA A 288 16.07 12.84 -2.02
CA ALA A 288 17.42 13.35 -2.17
C ALA A 288 17.63 14.58 -1.27
N LEU A 289 17.89 14.33 0.01
CA LEU A 289 18.12 15.36 1.02
C LEU A 289 19.58 15.81 1.06
N PRO A 290 19.86 17.05 1.50
CA PRO A 290 21.21 17.47 1.83
C PRO A 290 21.71 16.77 3.10
N THR A 291 23.02 16.80 3.26
CA THR A 291 23.72 16.43 4.49
C THR A 291 23.90 17.65 5.40
N ASP A 292 24.20 17.41 6.67
CA ASP A 292 24.49 18.49 7.63
C ASP A 292 25.70 19.32 7.19
N GLU A 293 26.75 18.65 6.69
CA GLU A 293 27.96 19.33 6.22
C GLU A 293 27.68 20.27 5.03
N GLU A 294 26.79 19.89 4.13
CA GLU A 294 26.41 20.71 2.98
C GLU A 294 25.61 21.95 3.40
N VAL A 295 24.68 21.79 4.34
CA VAL A 295 23.90 22.91 4.87
C VAL A 295 24.84 23.85 5.64
N GLU A 296 25.71 23.35 6.50
CA GLU A 296 26.68 24.15 7.25
C GLU A 296 27.66 24.89 6.33
N ALA A 297 28.21 24.21 5.31
CA ALA A 297 29.14 24.81 4.36
C ALA A 297 28.51 25.93 3.51
N SER A 298 27.19 25.86 3.27
CA SER A 298 26.45 26.91 2.56
C SER A 298 26.15 28.13 3.43
N GLY A 299 26.28 28.03 4.76
CA GLY A 299 25.90 29.08 5.71
C GLY A 299 24.38 29.31 5.79
N LEU A 300 23.57 28.40 5.23
CA LEU A 300 22.11 28.47 5.24
C LEU A 300 21.54 27.81 6.49
N LYS A 301 20.32 28.20 6.86
CA LYS A 301 19.69 27.79 8.13
C LYS A 301 19.28 26.32 8.14
N ASP A 302 18.74 25.83 7.02
CA ASP A 302 18.12 24.52 6.92
C ASP A 302 18.19 23.94 5.50
N GLY A 303 17.76 22.69 5.37
CA GLY A 303 17.75 21.97 4.09
C GLY A 303 16.77 22.55 3.08
N GLY A 304 15.72 23.24 3.51
CA GLY A 304 14.76 23.92 2.64
C GLY A 304 15.40 25.10 1.93
N GLN A 305 16.04 25.99 2.69
CA GLN A 305 16.81 27.11 2.15
C GLN A 305 17.94 26.62 1.23
N TYR A 306 18.67 25.59 1.64
CA TYR A 306 19.74 25.00 0.84
C TYR A 306 19.25 24.53 -0.53
N LEU A 307 18.19 23.71 -0.57
CA LEU A 307 17.68 23.19 -1.85
C LEU A 307 17.06 24.29 -2.71
N ALA A 308 16.40 25.28 -2.11
CA ALA A 308 15.85 26.42 -2.82
C ALA A 308 16.97 27.27 -3.48
N ALA A 309 18.01 27.60 -2.72
CA ALA A 309 19.19 28.31 -3.23
C ALA A 309 19.90 27.50 -4.33
N LEU A 310 20.12 26.20 -4.11
CA LEU A 310 20.75 25.33 -5.11
C LEU A 310 19.95 25.28 -6.42
N LYS A 311 18.62 25.20 -6.33
CA LYS A 311 17.72 25.20 -7.49
C LYS A 311 17.73 26.54 -8.23
N ALA A 312 17.89 27.66 -7.53
CA ALA A 312 17.93 29.01 -8.11
C ALA A 312 19.31 29.33 -8.72
N ASP A 313 20.39 29.07 -8.00
CA ASP A 313 21.74 29.48 -8.35
C ASP A 313 22.43 28.49 -9.31
N SER A 314 22.09 27.20 -9.23
CA SER A 314 22.72 26.15 -10.04
C SER A 314 21.75 24.99 -10.35
N PRO A 315 20.78 25.20 -11.28
CA PRO A 315 19.80 24.19 -11.65
C PRO A 315 20.38 22.84 -12.07
N ASP A 316 21.55 22.85 -12.73
CA ASP A 316 22.26 21.63 -13.13
C ASP A 316 22.80 20.86 -11.93
N ALA A 317 23.33 21.55 -10.92
CA ALA A 317 23.80 20.94 -9.68
C ALA A 317 22.64 20.36 -8.86
N TYR A 318 21.51 21.07 -8.80
CA TYR A 318 20.28 20.56 -8.20
C TYR A 318 19.80 19.28 -8.92
N SER A 319 19.75 19.30 -10.25
CA SER A 319 19.32 18.15 -11.05
C SER A 319 20.25 16.96 -10.87
N ALA A 320 21.57 17.19 -10.82
CA ALA A 320 22.56 16.17 -10.54
C ALA A 320 22.41 15.59 -9.13
N LEU A 321 22.16 16.43 -8.12
CA LEU A 321 21.91 16.00 -6.75
C LEU A 321 20.69 15.07 -6.70
N VAL A 322 19.57 15.50 -7.27
CA VAL A 322 18.32 14.71 -7.27
C VAL A 322 18.52 13.38 -8.01
N ALA A 323 19.17 13.38 -9.18
CA ALA A 323 19.38 12.18 -9.97
C ALA A 323 20.37 11.19 -9.33
N THR A 324 21.44 11.68 -8.71
CA THR A 324 22.47 10.82 -8.08
C THR A 324 22.10 10.36 -6.68
N ARG A 325 21.10 11.01 -6.06
CA ARG A 325 20.66 10.71 -4.71
C ARG A 325 19.27 10.13 -4.59
N SER A 326 18.58 9.86 -5.69
CA SER A 326 17.37 9.06 -5.62
C SER A 326 17.68 7.69 -5.02
N THR A 327 16.81 7.24 -4.13
CA THR A 327 16.90 5.91 -3.53
C THR A 327 15.67 5.10 -3.91
N LEU A 328 15.91 3.83 -4.25
CA LEU A 328 14.82 2.92 -4.56
C LEU A 328 14.05 2.54 -3.30
N TRP A 329 12.75 2.29 -3.46
CA TRP A 329 11.89 1.78 -2.39
C TRP A 329 12.53 0.56 -1.71
N GLY A 330 12.65 0.62 -0.38
CA GLY A 330 13.27 -0.43 0.43
C GLY A 330 14.78 -0.35 0.60
N SER A 331 15.45 0.58 -0.08
CA SER A 331 16.86 0.82 0.17
C SER A 331 17.04 1.45 1.56
N PRO A 332 18.17 1.17 2.26
CA PRO A 332 18.49 1.89 3.49
C PRO A 332 18.64 3.39 3.20
N PRO A 333 18.29 4.26 4.16
CA PRO A 333 18.46 5.70 4.00
C PRO A 333 19.94 6.05 3.85
N ARG A 334 20.23 7.06 3.01
CA ARG A 334 21.62 7.48 2.73
C ARG A 334 22.37 8.03 3.93
N GLN A 335 21.63 8.55 4.89
CA GLN A 335 22.13 9.05 6.16
C GLN A 335 21.20 8.60 7.27
N LYS A 336 21.59 8.89 8.50
CA LYS A 336 20.82 8.55 9.68
C LYS A 336 19.38 9.07 9.56
N MET A 337 18.39 8.21 9.83
CA MET A 337 16.97 8.55 9.60
C MET A 337 16.54 9.81 10.34
N SER A 338 17.02 10.03 11.57
CA SER A 338 16.72 11.26 12.32
C SER A 338 17.19 12.53 11.60
N ARG A 339 18.33 12.50 10.90
CA ARG A 339 18.80 13.62 10.07
C ARG A 339 17.98 13.78 8.81
N CYS A 340 17.65 12.67 8.13
CA CYS A 340 16.69 12.71 7.01
C CYS A 340 15.38 13.41 7.40
N VAL A 341 14.78 13.00 8.52
CA VAL A 341 13.53 13.57 9.02
C VAL A 341 13.70 15.05 9.36
N ALA A 342 14.80 15.44 10.01
CA ALA A 342 15.08 16.83 10.33
C ALA A 342 15.16 17.72 9.08
N HIS A 343 15.89 17.30 8.03
CA HIS A 343 15.96 18.07 6.78
C HIS A 343 14.61 18.10 6.07
N LEU A 344 13.86 17.00 6.03
CA LEU A 344 12.55 16.99 5.40
C LEU A 344 11.58 17.95 6.11
N ILE A 345 11.56 17.95 7.44
CA ILE A 345 10.75 18.91 8.22
C ILE A 345 11.18 20.35 7.91
N GLY A 346 12.48 20.62 7.86
CA GLY A 346 12.99 21.94 7.45
C GLY A 346 12.51 22.37 6.07
N ILE A 347 12.52 21.45 5.09
CA ILE A 347 11.98 21.71 3.73
C ILE A 347 10.48 22.01 3.78
N ILE A 348 9.70 21.23 4.54
CA ILE A 348 8.26 21.44 4.69
C ILE A 348 7.98 22.83 5.27
N PHE A 349 8.72 23.21 6.31
CA PHE A 349 8.52 24.49 6.99
C PHE A 349 8.92 25.65 6.10
N TYR A 350 10.11 25.59 5.49
CA TYR A 350 10.55 26.59 4.52
C TYR A 350 9.50 26.82 3.43
N LYS A 351 8.92 25.74 2.87
CA LYS A 351 7.91 25.85 1.82
C LYS A 351 6.60 26.47 2.28
N ILE A 352 6.20 26.22 3.52
CA ILE A 352 5.02 26.88 4.10
C ILE A 352 5.31 28.37 4.27
N GLU A 353 6.47 28.72 4.85
CA GLU A 353 6.88 30.10 5.06
C GLU A 353 7.01 30.88 3.76
N ASP A 354 7.70 30.34 2.76
CA ASP A 354 7.93 30.95 1.43
C ASP A 354 6.62 31.36 0.75
N VAL A 355 5.53 30.62 1.00
CA VAL A 355 4.20 30.94 0.47
C VAL A 355 3.45 31.97 1.33
N THR A 356 3.72 32.03 2.63
CA THR A 356 2.89 32.79 3.60
C THR A 356 3.55 34.04 4.17
N LEU A 357 4.87 34.12 4.17
CA LEU A 357 5.69 35.10 4.87
C LEU A 357 6.94 35.46 4.06
N GLU A 358 7.32 36.75 4.05
CA GLU A 358 8.67 37.19 3.67
C GLU A 358 9.70 36.99 4.83
N ARG A 359 9.42 36.08 5.78
CA ARG A 359 10.24 35.84 6.99
C ARG A 359 10.33 34.35 7.28
N HIS A 360 11.55 33.88 7.60
CA HIS A 360 11.85 32.47 7.87
C HIS A 360 12.16 32.21 9.35
N ASP A 361 11.13 31.91 10.14
CA ASP A 361 11.25 31.64 11.58
C ASP A 361 11.48 30.13 11.83
N VAL A 362 11.70 29.71 13.08
CA VAL A 362 11.98 28.28 13.39
C VAL A 362 10.70 27.46 13.61
N ASP A 363 9.62 28.12 14.03
CA ASP A 363 8.32 27.49 14.27
C ASP A 363 7.22 28.23 13.50
N LEU A 364 6.46 27.47 12.70
CA LEU A 364 5.31 28.00 11.98
C LEU A 364 4.19 28.39 12.96
N CYS A 365 3.65 29.60 12.82
CA CYS A 365 2.44 29.96 13.53
C CYS A 365 1.24 29.22 12.91
N PRO A 366 0.23 28.80 13.69
CA PRO A 366 -0.99 28.19 13.14
C PRO A 366 -1.67 29.03 12.04
N LYS A 367 -1.50 30.35 12.05
CA LYS A 367 -2.03 31.24 11.01
C LYS A 367 -1.38 31.01 9.65
N ASP A 368 -0.08 30.74 9.64
CA ASP A 368 0.69 30.52 8.41
C ASP A 368 0.26 29.20 7.78
N ILE A 369 0.12 28.15 8.60
CA ILE A 369 -0.41 26.85 8.16
C ILE A 369 -1.79 27.03 7.52
N VAL A 370 -2.72 27.73 8.18
CA VAL A 370 -4.06 27.98 7.63
C VAL A 370 -3.99 28.78 6.31
N ALA A 371 -3.11 29.77 6.22
CA ALA A 371 -2.91 30.54 5.00
C ALA A 371 -2.37 29.67 3.85
N PHE A 372 -1.41 28.79 4.14
CA PHE A 372 -0.85 27.84 3.18
C PHE A 372 -1.92 26.88 2.66
N PHE A 373 -2.88 26.46 3.48
CA PHE A 373 -4.01 25.60 3.07
C PHE A 373 -5.19 26.34 2.46
N LYS A 374 -5.10 27.66 2.26
CA LYS A 374 -6.18 28.38 1.58
C LYS A 374 -6.36 27.86 0.15
N GLY A 375 -7.60 27.48 -0.18
CA GLY A 375 -7.96 26.89 -1.47
C GLY A 375 -7.45 25.46 -1.68
N PHE A 376 -7.01 24.76 -0.62
CA PHE A 376 -6.51 23.39 -0.73
C PHE A 376 -7.59 22.40 -1.16
N ASP A 377 -8.85 22.62 -0.77
CA ASP A 377 -9.98 21.77 -1.14
C ASP A 377 -10.48 21.98 -2.59
N ASP A 378 -10.12 23.11 -3.22
CA ASP A 378 -10.59 23.52 -4.56
C ASP A 378 -9.65 23.07 -5.70
N SER A 379 -8.55 22.38 -5.35
CA SER A 379 -7.49 21.87 -6.24
C SER A 379 -7.32 20.36 -6.10
#